data_AF-A0A182RZA7-F1
#
_entry.id   AF-A0A182RZA7-F1
#
_cell.length_a   1.000
_cell.length_b   1.000
_cell.length_c   1.000
_cell.angle_alpha   90.00
_cell.angle_beta   90.00
_cell.angle_gamma   90.00
#
_symmetry.space_group_name_H-M   'P 1'
#
loop_
_entity.id
_entity.type
_entity.pdbx_description
1 polymer ?
#
loop_
_entity_poly.entity_id
_entity_poly.type
_entity_poly.pdbx_seq_one_letter_code
_entity_poly.pdbx_strand_id
1 'polypeptide(L)' 'MACNDKKDFVKSNKLCWNCLGKGHLSRFCKSKRNCGTCGKKHHTLLHESEATSVTHTTVENRAQAEPSISTEVN' A
#
# COMPACT_ATOMS: atom_id res chain seq x y z
N MET A 1 -1.28 -14.05 4.42
CA MET A 1 -2.18 -13.15 5.17
C MET A 1 -2.91 -12.28 4.19
N ALA A 2 -4.24 -12.34 4.18
CA ALA A 2 -5.07 -11.77 3.13
C ALA A 2 -5.11 -10.24 3.20
N CYS A 3 -4.85 -9.56 2.09
CA CYS A 3 -4.76 -8.08 1.97
C CYS A 3 -6.01 -7.28 2.46
N ASN A 4 -7.07 -7.96 2.93
CA ASN A 4 -8.23 -7.35 3.59
C ASN A 4 -8.01 -6.99 5.08
N ASP A 5 -6.91 -7.43 5.70
CA ASP A 5 -6.59 -7.24 7.12
C ASP A 5 -6.64 -5.76 7.57
N LYS A 6 -6.30 -4.82 6.68
CA LYS A 6 -6.17 -3.39 7.03
C LYS A 6 -7.53 -2.73 7.26
N LYS A 7 -8.48 -3.01 6.38
CA LYS A 7 -9.86 -2.49 6.49
C LYS A 7 -10.58 -3.17 7.65
N ASP A 8 -10.37 -4.47 7.80
CA ASP A 8 -10.97 -5.23 8.90
C ASP A 8 -10.43 -4.78 10.26
N PHE A 9 -9.12 -4.53 10.37
CA PHE A 9 -8.50 -3.96 11.57
C PHE A 9 -9.11 -2.61 11.93
N VAL A 10 -9.27 -1.70 10.97
CA VAL A 10 -9.88 -0.38 11.18
C VAL A 10 -11.35 -0.52 11.60
N LYS A 11 -12.09 -1.44 10.99
CA LYS A 11 -13.49 -1.69 11.31
C LYS A 11 -13.67 -2.33 12.69
N SER A 12 -12.90 -3.36 12.98
CA SER A 12 -12.90 -4.12 14.24
C SER A 12 -12.44 -3.26 15.42
N ASN A 13 -11.46 -2.37 15.22
CA ASN A 13 -10.99 -1.44 16.25
C ASN A 13 -11.76 -0.10 16.26
N LYS A 14 -12.83 0.03 15.45
CA LYS A 14 -13.64 1.27 15.32
C LYS A 14 -12.79 2.53 15.14
N LEU A 15 -11.78 2.43 14.28
CA LEU A 15 -10.88 3.52 13.96
C LEU A 15 -11.46 4.39 12.83
N CYS A 16 -11.13 5.67 12.87
CA CYS A 16 -11.50 6.63 11.85
C CYS A 16 -10.80 6.31 10.53
N TRP A 17 -11.55 6.20 9.43
CA TRP A 17 -10.98 5.89 8.13
C TRP A 17 -10.11 7.01 7.55
N ASN A 18 -10.17 8.23 8.10
CA ASN A 18 -9.38 9.37 7.64
C ASN A 18 -8.05 9.54 8.40
N CYS A 19 -8.08 9.41 9.73
CA CYS A 19 -6.91 9.65 10.59
C CYS A 19 -6.46 8.43 11.39
N LEU A 20 -7.15 7.29 11.28
CA LEU A 20 -6.92 6.06 12.06
C LEU A 20 -7.06 6.26 13.59
N GLY A 21 -7.64 7.38 14.02
CA GLY A 21 -7.91 7.66 15.43
C GLY A 21 -9.15 6.91 15.93
N LYS A 22 -9.09 6.44 17.18
CA LYS A 22 -10.24 5.82 17.86
C LYS A 22 -11.28 6.87 18.30
N GLY A 23 -12.53 6.43 18.46
CA GLY A 23 -13.59 7.24 19.07
C GLY A 23 -14.38 8.14 18.11
N HIS A 24 -14.13 8.09 16.80
CA HIS A 24 -14.95 8.78 15.80
C HIS A 24 -14.87 8.13 14.42
N LEU A 25 -15.87 8.40 13.57
CA LEU A 25 -15.91 7.95 12.17
C LEU A 25 -15.37 9.05 11.23
N SER A 26 -15.01 8.69 9.99
CA SER A 26 -14.51 9.67 8.99
C SER A 26 -15.47 10.86 8.79
N ARG A 27 -16.79 10.62 8.82
CA ARG A 27 -17.81 11.68 8.73
C ARG A 27 -17.76 12.71 9.88
N PHE A 28 -17.26 12.30 11.04
CA PHE A 28 -17.11 13.13 12.25
C PHE A 28 -15.66 13.55 12.48
N CYS A 29 -14.75 13.22 11.56
CA CYS A 29 -13.35 13.54 11.70
C CYS A 29 -13.14 15.05 11.51
N LYS A 30 -12.59 15.71 12.53
CA LYS A 30 -12.22 17.14 12.48
C LYS A 30 -10.94 17.40 11.69
N SER A 31 -10.22 16.35 11.28
CA SER A 31 -8.99 16.50 10.50
C SER A 31 -9.29 17.01 9.09
N LYS A 32 -8.59 18.05 8.66
CA LYS A 32 -8.57 18.54 7.27
C LYS A 32 -7.68 17.70 6.34
N ARG A 33 -7.22 16.53 6.82
CA ARG A 33 -6.36 15.63 6.05
C ARG A 33 -7.19 14.93 4.98
N ASN A 34 -6.65 14.88 3.78
CA ASN A 34 -7.18 14.14 2.64
C ASN A 34 -6.13 13.11 2.18
N CYS A 35 -6.59 12.10 1.46
CA CYS A 35 -5.70 11.16 0.81
C CYS A 35 -4.77 11.90 -0.17
N GLY A 36 -3.46 11.72 0.00
CA GLY A 36 -2.48 12.35 -0.90
C GLY A 36 -2.54 11.83 -2.34
N THR A 37 -3.17 10.67 -2.56
CA THR A 37 -3.25 10.03 -3.90
C THR A 37 -4.48 10.45 -4.69
N CYS A 38 -5.64 10.59 -4.04
CA CYS A 38 -6.91 10.89 -4.75
C CYS A 38 -7.71 12.06 -4.15
N GLY A 39 -7.21 12.73 -3.12
CA GLY A 39 -7.85 13.90 -2.51
C GLY A 39 -9.11 13.61 -1.69
N LYS A 40 -9.56 12.35 -1.58
CA LYS A 40 -10.77 11.98 -0.82
C LYS A 40 -10.51 11.91 0.70
N LYS A 41 -11.58 11.95 1.51
CA LYS A 41 -11.56 11.88 2.99
C LYS A 41 -11.30 10.46 3.51
N HIS A 42 -10.12 9.94 3.24
CA HIS A 42 -9.60 8.69 3.80
C HIS A 42 -8.08 8.76 3.97
N HIS A 43 -7.55 7.89 4.84
CA HIS A 43 -6.13 7.74 5.06
C HIS A 43 -5.47 7.09 3.84
N THR A 44 -4.30 7.57 3.39
CA THR A 44 -3.61 7.04 2.20
C THR A 44 -3.34 5.53 2.27
N LEU A 45 -3.19 4.95 3.47
CA LEU A 45 -3.04 3.50 3.65
C LEU A 45 -4.31 2.68 3.32
N LEU A 46 -5.48 3.31 3.39
CA LEU A 46 -6.76 2.74 2.99
C LEU A 46 -7.11 3.11 1.54
N HIS A 47 -6.23 3.83 0.86
CA HIS A 47 -6.44 4.16 -0.54
C HIS A 47 -6.33 2.88 -1.37
N GLU A 48 -7.47 2.46 -1.90
CA GLU A 48 -7.57 1.39 -2.87
C GLU A 48 -7.15 1.94 -4.24
N SER A 49 -5.85 2.22 -4.39
CA SER A 49 -5.24 2.20 -5.71
C SER A 49 -5.18 0.75 -6.16
N GLU A 50 -5.57 0.48 -7.40
CA GLU A 50 -5.57 -0.82 -8.07
C GLU A 50 -4.15 -1.40 -8.27
N ALA A 51 -3.25 -1.23 -7.31
CA ALA A 51 -1.83 -1.50 -7.44
C ALA A 51 -1.25 -2.07 -6.13
N THR A 52 -1.88 -3.06 -5.51
CA THR A 52 -1.18 -4.08 -4.70
C THR A 52 -2.07 -5.29 -4.38
N SER A 53 -2.59 -5.95 -5.41
CA SER A 53 -2.55 -7.42 -5.36
C SER A 53 -1.13 -7.81 -5.77
N VAL A 54 -0.15 -7.59 -4.89
CA VAL A 54 1.10 -8.34 -5.00
C VAL A 54 0.69 -9.76 -4.62
N THR A 55 0.39 -10.53 -5.65
CA THR A 55 0.64 -11.96 -5.68
C THR A 55 1.98 -12.19 -4.98
N HIS A 56 1.92 -12.72 -3.75
CA HIS A 56 3.02 -13.44 -3.13
C HIS A 56 3.25 -14.73 -3.93
N THR A 57 3.69 -14.58 -5.17
CA THR A 57 4.49 -15.58 -5.85
C THR A 57 5.81 -14.88 -6.07
N THR A 58 6.73 -15.08 -5.13
CA THR A 58 8.15 -14.98 -5.39
C THR A 58 8.45 -15.96 -6.52
N VAL A 59 8.27 -15.50 -7.77
CA VAL A 59 9.05 -16.02 -8.87
C VAL A 59 10.43 -15.40 -8.68
N GLU A 60 11.30 -16.16 -8.03
CA GLU A 60 12.73 -16.02 -8.28
C GLU A 60 12.91 -16.16 -9.79
N ASN A 61 13.24 -15.05 -10.44
CA ASN A 61 13.98 -15.03 -11.71
C ASN A 61 14.36 -13.58 -12.03
N ARG A 62 15.50 -13.16 -11.47
CA ARG A 62 16.27 -12.07 -12.06
C ARG A 62 17.38 -12.69 -12.90
N ALA A 63 17.02 -13.05 -14.14
CA ALA A 63 17.98 -13.23 -15.21
C ALA A 63 18.66 -11.87 -15.45
N GLN A 64 19.89 -11.72 -14.97
CA GLN A 64 20.80 -10.69 -15.45
C GLN A 64 21.47 -11.21 -16.70
N ALA A 65 21.00 -10.72 -17.86
CA ALA A 65 21.75 -10.79 -19.09
C ALA A 65 22.89 -9.76 -19.04
N GLU A 66 24.10 -10.30 -19.01
CA GLU A 66 25.31 -9.91 -19.75
C GLU A 66 25.23 -8.59 -20.57
N PRO A 67 26.24 -7.71 -20.40
CA PRO A 67 26.87 -7.07 -21.55
C PRO A 67 28.31 -7.58 -21.72
N SER A 68 28.56 -8.25 -22.85
CA SER A 68 29.89 -8.63 -23.33
C SER A 68 30.81 -7.42 -23.43
N ILE A 69 31.98 -7.45 -22.78
CA ILE A 69 33.19 -6.85 -23.35
C ILE A 69 34.30 -7.90 -23.30
N SER A 70 34.70 -8.32 -24.51
CA SER A 70 35.86 -9.14 -24.79
C SER A 70 37.13 -8.35 -24.53
N THR A 71 38.12 -8.91 -23.81
CA THR A 71 39.53 -8.71 -24.19
C THR A 71 40.39 -9.89 -23.74
N GLU A 72 41.04 -10.50 -24.72
CA GLU A 72 42.08 -11.52 -24.63
C GLU A 72 43.39 -11.03 -24.00
N VAL A 73 44.22 -12.00 -23.63
CA VAL A 73 45.71 -12.03 -23.65
C VAL A 73 46.49 -11.69 -22.36
N ASN A 74 46.79 -12.73 -21.57
CA ASN A 74 48.13 -13.35 -21.41
C ASN A 74 48.14 -14.32 -20.23
#